data_AF-A0A371NW58-F1
#
_entry.id   AF-A0A371NW58-F1
#
_cell.length_a   1.000
_cell.length_b   1.000
_cell.length_c   1.000
_cell.angle_alpha   90.00
_cell.angle_beta   90.00
_cell.angle_gamma   90.00
#
_symmetry.space_group_name_H-M   'P 1'
#
loop_
_entity.id
_entity.type
_entity.pdbx_description
1 polymer ?
#
loop_
_entity_poly.entity_id
_entity_poly.type
_entity_poly.pdbx_seq_one_letter_code
_entity_poly.pdbx_strand_id
1 'polypeptide(L)'
;MTKARTKDAHDHDIDSFIASVDPATMRDAARLRAIAEARDAKDAAEARLTSAVAAARAAGDSWTMIGLALRTSKQNAFRKYGAKAQ
;
A
#
# COMPACT_ATOMS: atom_id res chain seq x y z
N MET A 1 -26.35 1.30 1.69
CA MET A 1 -26.24 -0.11 2.10
C MET A 1 -25.82 -0.94 0.89
N THR A 2 -24.50 -1.09 0.63
CA THR A 2 -23.98 -1.90 -0.50
C THR A 2 -22.47 -2.15 -0.34
N LYS A 3 -22.06 -2.78 0.77
CA LYS A 3 -20.66 -3.21 0.97
C LYS A 3 -20.50 -4.66 1.44
N ALA A 4 -21.58 -5.29 1.93
CA ALA A 4 -21.56 -6.67 2.42
C ALA A 4 -21.28 -7.68 1.29
N ARG A 5 -21.98 -7.56 0.15
CA ARG A 5 -22.00 -8.57 -0.91
C ARG A 5 -20.63 -8.89 -1.55
N THR A 6 -19.67 -7.97 -1.52
CA THR A 6 -18.33 -8.17 -2.15
C THR A 6 -17.38 -8.91 -1.23
N LYS A 7 -17.48 -8.73 0.09
CA LYS A 7 -16.66 -9.45 1.06
C LYS A 7 -17.09 -10.91 1.12
N ASP A 8 -18.41 -11.14 1.16
CA ASP A 8 -18.99 -12.48 1.26
C ASP A 8 -18.63 -13.37 0.06
N ALA A 9 -18.59 -12.79 -1.14
CA ALA A 9 -18.17 -13.51 -2.34
C ALA A 9 -16.67 -13.88 -2.33
N HIS A 10 -15.81 -12.96 -1.85
CA HIS A 10 -14.38 -13.21 -1.77
C HIS A 10 -14.03 -14.24 -0.69
N ASP A 11 -14.71 -14.20 0.46
CA ASP A 11 -14.52 -15.15 1.55
C ASP A 11 -14.98 -16.57 1.11
N HIS A 12 -16.09 -16.70 0.37
CA HIS A 12 -16.54 -17.99 -0.19
C HIS A 12 -15.57 -18.58 -1.23
N ASP A 13 -14.95 -17.73 -2.06
CA ASP A 13 -13.93 -18.16 -3.02
C ASP A 13 -12.67 -18.71 -2.32
N ILE A 14 -12.30 -18.13 -1.18
CA ILE A 14 -11.16 -18.58 -0.37
C ILE A 14 -11.46 -19.94 0.27
N ASP A 15 -12.63 -20.11 0.88
CA ASP A 15 -13.02 -21.38 1.54
C ASP A 15 -13.11 -22.55 0.56
N SER A 16 -13.72 -22.32 -0.60
CA SER A 16 -13.80 -23.31 -1.68
C SER A 16 -12.41 -23.69 -2.21
N PHE A 17 -11.54 -22.70 -2.39
CA PHE A 17 -10.16 -22.95 -2.79
C PHE A 17 -9.42 -23.80 -1.76
N ILE A 18 -9.49 -23.45 -0.47
CA ILE A 18 -8.83 -24.21 0.62
C ILE A 18 -9.29 -25.67 0.64
N ALA A 19 -10.59 -25.93 0.50
CA ALA A 19 -11.15 -27.29 0.48
C ALA A 19 -10.67 -28.12 -0.73
N SER A 20 -10.31 -27.47 -1.83
CA SER A 20 -9.82 -28.13 -3.05
C SER A 20 -8.32 -28.45 -3.03
N VAL A 21 -7.56 -27.93 -2.08
CA VAL A 21 -6.10 -28.14 -2.04
C VAL A 21 -5.77 -29.47 -1.37
N ASP A 22 -5.06 -30.33 -2.11
CA ASP A 22 -4.43 -31.53 -1.56
C ASP A 22 -3.05 -31.18 -0.95
N PRO A 23 -2.87 -31.32 0.39
CA PRO A 23 -1.61 -31.04 1.06
C PRO A 23 -0.42 -31.86 0.52
N ALA A 24 -0.66 -33.06 0.01
CA ALA A 24 0.40 -33.95 -0.51
C ALA A 24 1.02 -33.43 -1.81
N THR A 25 0.34 -32.52 -2.52
CA THR A 25 0.82 -31.92 -3.77
C THR A 25 1.17 -30.43 -3.62
N MET A 26 1.01 -29.88 -2.41
CA MET A 26 1.23 -28.46 -2.14
C MET A 26 2.73 -28.12 -2.25
N ARG A 27 3.04 -27.14 -3.10
CA ARG A 27 4.39 -26.57 -3.20
C ARG A 27 4.62 -25.56 -2.08
N ASP A 28 5.83 -25.50 -1.55
CA ASP A 28 6.19 -24.49 -0.56
C ASP A 28 5.93 -23.07 -1.09
N ALA A 29 5.06 -22.36 -0.38
CA ALA A 29 4.64 -21.01 -0.68
C ALA A 29 5.64 -19.94 -0.19
N ALA A 30 6.85 -20.31 0.25
CA ALA A 30 7.85 -19.36 0.75
C ALA A 30 8.07 -18.14 -0.17
N ARG A 31 8.13 -18.35 -1.49
CA ARG A 31 8.25 -17.25 -2.47
C ARG A 31 7.03 -16.33 -2.48
N LEU A 32 5.82 -16.87 -2.33
CA LEU A 32 4.60 -16.08 -2.26
C LEU A 32 4.50 -15.31 -0.94
N ARG A 33 4.89 -15.93 0.18
CA ARG A 33 5.00 -15.24 1.48
C ARG A 33 5.98 -14.08 1.41
N ALA A 34 7.17 -14.28 0.81
CA ALA A 34 8.15 -13.23 0.61
C ALA A 34 7.60 -12.06 -0.24
N ILE A 35 6.78 -12.33 -1.26
CA ILE A 35 6.10 -11.29 -2.04
C ILE A 35 5.09 -10.52 -1.18
N ALA A 36 4.29 -11.22 -0.36
CA ALA A 36 3.32 -10.58 0.54
C ALA A 36 4.02 -9.69 1.56
N GLU A 37 5.10 -10.18 2.20
CA GLU A 37 5.92 -9.41 3.13
C GLU A 37 6.53 -8.17 2.47
N ALA A 38 7.07 -8.31 1.25
CA ALA A 38 7.64 -7.18 0.52
C ALA A 38 6.58 -6.13 0.14
N ARG A 39 5.37 -6.57 -0.22
CA ARG A 39 4.23 -5.67 -0.44
C ARG A 39 3.88 -4.91 0.84
N ASP A 40 3.73 -5.61 1.95
CA ASP A 40 3.33 -4.99 3.22
C ASP A 40 4.40 -4.00 3.70
N ALA A 41 5.69 -4.33 3.53
CA ALA A 41 6.80 -3.42 3.80
C ALA A 41 6.77 -2.16 2.90
N LYS A 42 6.45 -2.33 1.61
CA LYS A 42 6.28 -1.21 0.67
C LYS A 42 5.13 -0.30 1.10
N ASP A 43 3.99 -0.86 1.48
CA ASP A 43 2.83 -0.08 1.91
C ASP A 43 3.12 0.70 3.20
N ALA A 44 3.80 0.06 4.16
CA ALA A 44 4.27 0.73 5.38
C ALA A 44 5.24 1.88 5.08
N ALA A 45 6.18 1.67 4.15
CA ALA A 45 7.14 2.71 3.75
C ALA A 45 6.44 3.89 3.04
N GLU A 46 5.48 3.63 2.16
CA GLU A 46 4.71 4.69 1.47
C GLU A 46 3.84 5.49 2.45
N ALA A 47 3.22 4.82 3.44
CA ALA A 47 2.47 5.48 4.51
C ALA A 47 3.37 6.40 5.35
N ARG A 48 4.55 5.90 5.74
CA ARG A 48 5.56 6.69 6.48
C ARG A 48 6.03 7.89 5.66
N LEU A 49 6.30 7.72 4.37
CA LEU A 49 6.72 8.80 3.48
C LEU A 49 5.63 9.86 3.34
N THR A 50 4.37 9.46 3.20
CA THR A 50 3.22 10.37 3.14
C THR A 50 3.09 11.19 4.43
N SER A 51 3.21 10.54 5.59
CA SER A 51 3.18 11.21 6.89
C SER A 51 4.33 12.22 7.05
N ALA A 52 5.55 11.86 6.63
CA ALA A 52 6.68 12.77 6.66
C ALA A 52 6.48 14.01 5.75
N VAL A 53 5.92 13.81 4.55
CA VAL A 53 5.57 14.93 3.66
C VAL A 53 4.51 15.83 4.28
N ALA A 54 3.48 15.27 4.92
CA ALA A 54 2.46 16.05 5.62
C ALA A 54 3.06 16.86 6.78
N ALA A 55 3.93 16.25 7.58
CA ALA A 55 4.63 16.93 8.67
C ALA A 55 5.50 18.10 8.17
N ALA A 56 6.26 17.89 7.08
CA ALA A 56 7.05 18.95 6.45
C ALA A 56 6.16 20.11 5.97
N ARG A 57 5.02 19.81 5.33
CA ARG A 57 4.06 20.83 4.90
C ARG A 57 3.47 21.60 6.07
N ALA A 58 3.11 20.91 7.16
CA ALA A 58 2.60 21.53 8.38
C ALA A 58 3.65 22.40 9.08
N ALA A 59 4.92 22.03 9.00
CA ALA A 59 6.05 22.85 9.48
C ALA A 59 6.33 24.09 8.60
N GLY A 60 5.65 24.22 7.45
CA GLY A 60 5.79 25.36 6.54
C GLY A 60 6.78 25.13 5.39
N ASP A 61 7.35 23.93 5.24
CA ASP A 61 8.25 23.65 4.13
C ASP A 61 7.55 23.80 2.79
N SER A 62 8.26 24.41 1.84
CA SER A 62 7.75 24.62 0.49
C SER A 62 7.75 23.31 -0.31
N TRP A 63 6.82 23.20 -1.26
CA TRP A 63 6.80 22.09 -2.21
C TRP A 63 8.08 21.94 -3.05
N THR A 64 8.86 23.02 -3.19
CA THR A 64 10.18 22.96 -3.86
C THR A 64 11.16 22.15 -3.02
N MET A 65 11.28 22.43 -1.72
CA MET A 65 12.17 21.71 -0.80
C MET A 65 11.76 20.24 -0.66
N ILE A 66 10.46 19.99 -0.54
CA ILE A 66 9.91 18.63 -0.46
C ILE A 66 10.17 17.87 -1.76
N GLY A 67 10.00 18.50 -2.93
CA GLY A 67 10.33 17.90 -4.21
C GLY A 67 11.80 17.48 -4.29
N LEU A 68 12.71 18.36 -3.85
CA LEU A 68 14.15 18.05 -3.79
C LEU A 68 14.44 16.83 -2.91
N ALA A 69 13.86 16.78 -1.71
CA ALA A 69 14.01 15.64 -0.79
C ALA A 69 13.46 14.33 -1.38
N LEU A 70 12.35 14.41 -2.12
CA LEU A 70 11.73 13.28 -2.83
C LEU A 70 12.43 12.94 -4.15
N ARG A 71 13.46 13.69 -4.55
CA ARG A 71 14.15 13.57 -5.85
C ARG A 71 13.18 13.66 -7.04
N THR A 72 12.25 14.59 -6.97
CA THR A 72 11.27 14.85 -8.05
C THR A 72 10.99 16.35 -8.20
N SER A 73 10.22 16.73 -9.22
CA SER A 73 9.85 18.13 -9.40
C SER A 73 8.80 18.57 -8.37
N LYS A 74 8.77 19.88 -8.06
CA LYS A 74 7.72 20.51 -7.23
C LYS A 74 6.32 20.09 -7.69
N GLN A 75 6.07 20.11 -9.01
CA GLN A 75 4.76 19.81 -9.59
C GLN A 75 4.38 18.34 -9.37
N ASN A 76 5.34 17.42 -9.50
CA ASN A 76 5.11 16.01 -9.21
C ASN A 76 4.86 15.75 -7.72
N ALA A 77 5.61 16.40 -6.83
CA ALA A 77 5.41 16.30 -5.39
C ALA A 77 4.03 16.83 -4.99
N PHE A 78 3.65 18.03 -5.46
CA PHE A 78 2.34 18.62 -5.20
C PHE A 78 1.21 17.75 -5.76
N ARG A 79 1.33 17.24 -6.99
CA ARG A 79 0.31 16.36 -7.58
C ARG A 79 0.11 15.07 -6.77
N LYS A 80 1.18 14.44 -6.27
CA LYS A 80 1.11 13.16 -5.56
C LYS A 80 0.62 13.31 -4.11
N TYR A 81 1.10 14.34 -3.41
CA TYR A 81 0.89 14.50 -1.95
C TYR A 81 0.01 15.70 -1.58
N GLY A 82 -0.23 16.64 -2.49
CA GLY A 82 -0.91 17.90 -2.20
C GLY A 82 -2.33 17.76 -1.65
N ALA A 83 -3.08 16.72 -2.04
CA ALA A 83 -4.40 16.45 -1.48
C ALA A 83 -4.36 15.72 -0.12
N LYS A 84 -3.22 15.14 0.26
CA LYS A 84 -3.04 14.33 1.48
C LYS A 84 -2.28 15.04 2.60
N ALA A 85 -1.64 16.16 2.26
CA ALA A 85 -0.72 16.91 3.10
C ALA A 85 -1.26 18.32 3.46
N GLN A 86 -2.58 18.52 3.32
CA GLN A 86 -3.29 19.73 3.75
C GLN A 86 -3.85 19.53 5.15
#